data_AF-S9TK05-F1
#
_entry.id   AF-S9TK05-F1
#
_cell.length_a   1.000
_cell.length_b   1.000
_cell.length_c   1.000
_cell.angle_alpha   90.00
_cell.angle_beta   90.00
_cell.angle_gamma   90.00
#
_symmetry.space_group_name_H-M   'P 1'
#
loop_
_entity.id
_entity.type
_entity.pdbx_description
1 polymer ?
#
loop_
_entity_poly.entity_id
_entity_poly.type
_entity_poly.pdbx_seq_one_letter_code
_entity_poly.pdbx_strand_id
1 'polypeptide(L)'
;MVDFFWGLWHALMVTQNAALSMENAMLDQIPNSANSLIDFAAQIAAKRKEAASDGSTASDKDPSDITLKPVASPSSIVDVISSKEDLEVERKNMERRIKLFDLMKLESDKNRLDGDADGRRRYVEFFEKFIAVSPEPAQSVTGDEAKRVWEMGRQNAREGGHFGFPPPKDSTYILIAEGFQYNIRGDGTITRQKEGVSTPEQYASTMATLKTARAQNVILDAERAKQYSEIDAQMTSLKAELGITDDSWRDELEARKSFSIAV
;
A
#
# COMPACT_ATOMS: atom_id res chain seq x y z
N MET A 1 -17.27 -0.98 18.30
CA MET A 1 -16.44 0.15 17.80
C MET A 1 -14.96 -0.05 18.15
N VAL A 2 -14.63 -0.63 19.31
CA VAL A 2 -13.26 -1.03 19.71
C VAL A 2 -12.68 -2.16 18.83
N ASP A 3 -13.51 -3.12 18.41
CA ASP A 3 -13.06 -4.27 17.60
C ASP A 3 -12.58 -3.88 16.19
N PHE A 4 -13.11 -2.78 15.64
CA PHE A 4 -12.72 -2.28 14.32
C PHE A 4 -11.31 -1.65 14.35
N PHE A 5 -10.97 -0.94 15.42
CA PHE A 5 -9.63 -0.37 15.61
C PHE A 5 -8.58 -1.45 15.89
N TRP A 6 -8.97 -2.54 16.55
CA TRP A 6 -8.07 -3.67 16.85
C TRP A 6 -7.75 -4.51 15.61
N GLY A 7 -8.74 -4.72 14.72
CA GLY A 7 -8.53 -5.38 13.44
C GLY A 7 -7.62 -4.58 12.50
N LEU A 8 -7.75 -3.25 12.48
CA LEU A 8 -6.88 -2.36 11.70
C LEU A 8 -5.44 -2.34 12.25
N TRP A 9 -5.28 -2.36 13.57
CA TRP A 9 -3.99 -2.49 14.26
C TRP A 9 -3.29 -3.81 13.92
N HIS A 10 -4.03 -4.94 13.92
CA HIS A 10 -3.49 -6.24 13.52
C HIS A 10 -3.06 -6.27 12.05
N ALA A 11 -3.89 -5.75 11.15
CA ALA A 11 -3.57 -5.71 9.72
C ALA A 11 -2.29 -4.89 9.45
N LEU A 12 -2.10 -3.77 10.16
CA LEU A 12 -0.93 -2.89 10.02
C LEU A 12 0.35 -3.51 10.62
N MET A 13 0.25 -4.18 11.79
CA MET A 13 1.41 -4.79 12.44
C MET A 13 1.86 -6.08 11.75
N VAL A 14 0.94 -6.88 11.20
CA VAL A 14 1.27 -8.08 10.42
C VAL A 14 1.96 -7.70 9.10
N THR A 15 1.51 -6.63 8.43
CA THR A 15 2.18 -6.14 7.21
C THR A 15 3.56 -5.53 7.48
N GLN A 16 3.74 -4.81 8.60
CA GLN A 16 5.06 -4.25 8.95
C GLN A 16 6.07 -5.31 9.39
N ASN A 17 5.66 -6.32 10.16
CA ASN A 17 6.56 -7.42 10.52
C ASN A 17 6.88 -8.34 9.34
N ALA A 18 5.94 -8.54 8.40
CA ALA A 18 6.23 -9.24 7.15
C ALA A 18 7.19 -8.43 6.26
N ALA A 19 7.05 -7.11 6.20
CA ALA A 19 7.97 -6.24 5.46
C ALA A 19 9.38 -6.24 6.08
N LEU A 20 9.51 -6.11 7.40
CA LEU A 20 10.80 -6.15 8.10
C LEU A 20 11.44 -7.56 8.09
N SER A 21 10.63 -8.62 8.08
CA SER A 21 11.13 -10.00 7.95
C SER A 21 11.53 -10.32 6.51
N MET A 22 10.85 -9.77 5.50
CA MET A 22 11.27 -9.88 4.09
C MET A 22 12.49 -9.00 3.81
N GLU A 23 12.60 -7.83 4.42
CA GLU A 23 13.76 -6.94 4.28
C GLU A 23 15.02 -7.57 4.89
N ASN A 24 14.91 -8.19 6.07
CA ASN A 24 16.03 -8.94 6.67
C ASN A 24 16.34 -10.25 5.94
N ALA A 25 15.35 -10.95 5.38
CA ALA A 25 15.58 -12.17 4.59
C ALA A 25 16.11 -11.89 3.16
N MET A 26 15.83 -10.71 2.60
CA MET A 26 16.39 -10.25 1.32
C MET A 26 17.79 -9.65 1.47
N LEU A 27 18.11 -9.06 2.63
CA LEU A 27 19.47 -8.55 2.92
C LEU A 27 20.52 -9.66 3.00
N ASP A 28 20.15 -10.88 3.40
CA ASP A 28 21.03 -12.05 3.42
C ASP A 28 21.13 -12.79 2.06
N GLN A 29 20.41 -12.34 1.03
CA GLN A 29 20.47 -12.90 -0.33
C GLN A 29 20.95 -11.90 -1.39
N ILE A 30 21.60 -10.80 -0.99
CA ILE A 30 22.28 -9.92 -1.95
C ILE A 30 23.54 -10.65 -2.45
N PRO A 31 23.63 -11.04 -3.73
CA PRO A 31 24.89 -11.52 -4.28
C PRO A 31 25.87 -10.34 -4.27
N ASN A 32 27.10 -10.55 -3.78
CA ASN A 32 28.18 -9.55 -3.68
C ASN A 32 28.59 -8.87 -5.02
N SER A 33 27.83 -9.05 -6.10
CA SER A 33 28.11 -8.52 -7.44
C SER A 33 27.21 -7.35 -7.88
N ALA A 34 26.23 -6.92 -7.08
CA ALA A 34 25.40 -5.76 -7.39
C ALA A 34 25.82 -4.53 -6.58
N ASN A 35 26.44 -3.53 -7.23
CA ASN A 35 26.93 -2.30 -6.60
C ASN A 35 25.84 -1.21 -6.48
N SER A 36 24.61 -1.45 -6.95
CA SER A 36 23.49 -0.51 -6.84
C SER A 36 22.11 -1.18 -6.92
N LEU A 37 21.09 -0.52 -6.35
CA LEU A 37 19.66 -0.91 -6.46
C LEU A 37 19.15 -0.98 -7.91
N ILE A 38 19.79 -0.25 -8.83
CA ILE A 38 19.45 -0.24 -10.25
C ILE A 38 19.90 -1.56 -10.92
N ASP A 39 21.06 -2.10 -10.53
CA ASP A 39 21.57 -3.38 -11.03
C ASP A 39 20.70 -4.56 -10.60
N PHE A 40 20.11 -4.48 -9.40
CA PHE A 40 19.20 -5.50 -8.88
C PHE A 40 17.87 -5.53 -9.66
N ALA A 41 17.30 -4.36 -9.97
CA ALA A 41 16.09 -4.26 -10.79
C ALA A 41 16.31 -4.81 -12.21
N ALA A 42 17.49 -4.58 -12.80
CA ALA A 42 17.86 -5.12 -14.10
C ALA A 42 17.99 -6.66 -14.09
N GLN A 43 18.56 -7.25 -13.03
CA GLN A 43 18.68 -8.71 -12.90
C GLN A 43 17.32 -9.40 -12.70
N ILE A 44 16.38 -8.78 -11.97
CA ILE A 44 15.01 -9.31 -11.83
C ILE A 44 14.27 -9.28 -13.17
N ALA A 45 14.45 -8.21 -13.95
CA ALA A 45 13.84 -8.12 -15.28
C ALA A 45 14.41 -9.16 -16.26
N ALA A 46 15.72 -9.46 -16.19
CA ALA A 46 16.35 -10.49 -17.01
C ALA A 46 15.85 -11.90 -16.66
N LYS A 47 15.75 -12.25 -15.37
CA LYS A 47 15.24 -13.55 -14.91
C LYS A 47 13.78 -13.82 -15.29
N ARG A 48 12.93 -12.78 -15.33
CA ARG A 48 11.54 -12.91 -15.80
C ARG A 48 11.43 -13.18 -17.30
N LYS A 49 12.45 -12.79 -18.08
CA LYS A 49 12.48 -13.00 -19.53
C LYS A 49 12.93 -14.42 -19.90
N GLU A 50 13.80 -15.03 -19.09
CA GLU A 50 14.23 -16.42 -19.26
C GLU A 50 13.15 -17.44 -18.85
N ALA A 51 12.32 -17.13 -17.85
CA ALA A 51 11.25 -18.03 -17.39
C ALA A 51 10.07 -18.19 -18.36
N ALA A 52 10.02 -17.43 -19.45
CA ALA A 52 8.93 -17.48 -20.44
C ALA A 52 9.30 -18.23 -21.73
N SER A 53 10.48 -18.87 -21.82
CA SER A 53 11.06 -19.28 -23.11
C SER A 53 11.33 -20.78 -23.31
N ASP A 54 10.84 -21.71 -22.48
CA ASP A 54 11.10 -23.15 -22.69
C ASP A 54 9.81 -23.99 -22.86
N GLY A 55 9.39 -24.10 -24.14
CA GLY A 55 8.87 -25.30 -24.84
C GLY A 55 7.59 -26.04 -24.37
N SER A 56 6.83 -26.78 -25.19
CA SER A 56 6.81 -27.04 -26.64
C SER A 56 5.62 -27.98 -26.99
N THR A 57 4.99 -27.74 -28.16
CA THR A 57 4.41 -28.65 -29.21
C THR A 57 3.60 -29.94 -28.93
N ALA A 58 2.45 -30.08 -29.64
CA ALA A 58 2.08 -31.13 -30.64
C ALA A 58 0.55 -31.11 -30.87
N SER A 59 -0.10 -31.46 -32.00
CA SER A 59 0.25 -31.88 -33.37
C SER A 59 -1.06 -31.88 -34.20
N ASP A 60 -0.94 -31.53 -35.48
CA ASP A 60 -1.71 -31.92 -36.69
C ASP A 60 -3.17 -32.39 -36.61
N LYS A 61 -4.02 -31.74 -37.42
CA LYS A 61 -4.68 -32.36 -38.60
C LYS A 61 -5.51 -31.35 -39.39
N ASP A 62 -5.10 -31.12 -40.63
CA ASP A 62 -6.00 -30.74 -41.73
C ASP A 62 -6.87 -31.97 -42.09
N PRO A 63 -8.11 -31.83 -42.58
CA PRO A 63 -8.27 -31.43 -43.98
C PRO A 63 -9.56 -30.67 -44.39
N SER A 64 -9.41 -30.00 -45.54
CA SER A 64 -10.36 -29.88 -46.67
C SER A 64 -11.55 -28.91 -46.64
N ASP A 65 -11.52 -28.05 -47.67
CA ASP A 65 -12.62 -27.63 -48.54
C ASP A 65 -13.83 -26.90 -47.93
N ILE A 66 -13.75 -25.56 -47.94
CA ILE A 66 -14.91 -24.73 -48.22
C ILE A 66 -14.56 -23.70 -49.30
N THR A 67 -14.93 -24.06 -50.53
CA THR A 67 -15.15 -23.21 -51.71
C THR A 67 -15.33 -21.70 -51.44
N LEU A 68 -14.34 -20.90 -51.83
CA LEU A 68 -14.47 -19.45 -51.99
C LEU A 68 -15.23 -19.15 -53.29
N LYS A 69 -16.50 -18.76 -53.18
CA LYS A 69 -17.18 -17.99 -54.24
C LYS A 69 -16.58 -16.58 -54.26
N PRO A 70 -16.22 -16.02 -55.44
CA PRO A 70 -15.86 -14.61 -55.53
C PRO A 70 -17.13 -13.78 -55.37
N VAL A 71 -17.40 -13.34 -54.14
CA VAL A 71 -18.41 -12.30 -53.91
C VAL A 71 -17.81 -11.00 -54.41
N ALA A 72 -18.55 -10.37 -55.31
CA ALA A 72 -18.23 -9.13 -55.99
C ALA A 72 -17.63 -8.08 -55.05
N SER A 73 -16.61 -7.40 -55.55
CA SER A 73 -16.06 -6.18 -54.96
C SER A 73 -17.19 -5.24 -54.52
N PRO A 74 -17.25 -4.85 -53.23
CA PRO A 74 -17.89 -3.59 -52.90
C PRO A 74 -16.90 -2.49 -53.25
N SER A 75 -16.99 -2.03 -54.50
CA SER A 75 -16.61 -0.67 -54.85
C SER A 75 -17.51 0.30 -54.10
N SER A 76 -17.14 0.70 -52.88
CA SER A 76 -17.51 2.02 -52.37
C SER A 76 -16.69 2.39 -51.13
N ILE A 77 -15.88 3.43 -51.30
CA ILE A 77 -15.74 4.56 -50.38
C ILE A 77 -15.24 4.19 -48.97
N VAL A 78 -13.92 4.18 -48.78
CA VAL A 78 -13.27 4.89 -47.66
C VAL A 78 -11.89 5.37 -48.12
N ASP A 79 -11.84 6.21 -49.14
CA ASP A 79 -10.73 7.16 -49.24
C ASP A 79 -11.10 8.32 -48.30
N VAL A 80 -10.86 8.13 -47.00
CA VAL A 80 -10.72 9.28 -46.09
C VAL A 80 -9.37 9.89 -46.44
N ILE A 81 -9.34 10.65 -47.53
CA ILE A 81 -8.35 11.69 -47.72
C ILE A 81 -8.77 12.78 -46.73
N SER A 82 -8.46 12.58 -45.45
CA SER A 82 -8.45 13.69 -44.50
C SER A 82 -7.55 14.75 -45.13
N SER A 83 -8.10 15.95 -45.32
CA SER A 83 -7.29 17.05 -45.80
C SER A 83 -6.12 17.25 -44.83
N LYS A 84 -4.99 17.79 -45.30
CA LYS A 84 -3.87 18.12 -44.39
C LYS A 84 -4.32 19.01 -43.22
N GLU A 85 -5.38 19.79 -43.42
CA GLU A 85 -6.01 20.63 -42.41
C GLU A 85 -6.74 19.80 -41.35
N ASP A 86 -7.48 18.76 -41.74
CA ASP A 86 -8.17 17.87 -40.80
C ASP A 86 -7.19 17.11 -39.90
N LEU A 87 -6.07 16.63 -40.46
CA LEU A 87 -5.01 15.96 -39.71
C LEU A 87 -4.31 16.90 -38.72
N GLU A 88 -4.11 18.17 -39.10
CA GLU A 88 -3.51 19.17 -38.21
C GLU A 88 -4.44 19.56 -37.06
N VAL A 89 -5.75 19.63 -37.31
CA VAL A 89 -6.77 19.84 -36.26
C VAL A 89 -6.83 18.66 -35.31
N GLU A 90 -6.84 17.43 -35.83
CA GLU A 90 -6.84 16.21 -35.02
C GLU A 90 -5.58 16.11 -34.15
N ARG A 91 -4.41 16.41 -34.71
CA ARG A 91 -3.15 16.46 -33.98
C ARG A 91 -3.19 17.48 -32.84
N LYS A 92 -3.64 18.71 -33.08
CA LYS A 92 -3.78 19.74 -32.04
C LYS A 92 -4.76 19.32 -30.94
N ASN A 93 -5.84 18.64 -31.30
CA ASN A 93 -6.79 18.08 -30.35
C ASN A 93 -6.17 16.96 -29.50
N MET A 94 -5.35 16.10 -30.09
CA MET A 94 -4.63 15.04 -29.39
C MET A 94 -3.60 15.62 -28.43
N GLU A 95 -2.79 16.59 -28.88
CA GLU A 95 -1.82 17.31 -28.04
C GLU A 95 -2.52 18.00 -26.85
N ARG A 96 -3.67 18.65 -27.09
CA ARG A 96 -4.47 19.25 -26.01
C ARG A 96 -4.96 18.20 -25.01
N ARG A 97 -5.44 17.06 -25.49
CA ARG A 97 -5.93 15.96 -24.63
C ARG A 97 -4.81 15.36 -23.77
N ILE A 98 -3.61 15.19 -24.33
CA ILE A 98 -2.43 14.72 -23.57
C ILE A 98 -2.13 15.67 -22.41
N LYS A 99 -2.08 16.98 -22.66
CA LYS A 99 -1.83 17.98 -21.60
C LYS A 99 -2.90 18.00 -20.52
N LEU A 100 -4.18 17.78 -20.88
CA LEU A 100 -5.26 17.64 -19.90
C LEU A 100 -5.09 16.39 -19.03
N PHE A 101 -4.60 15.28 -19.59
CA PHE A 101 -4.25 14.09 -18.81
C PHE A 101 -3.04 14.33 -17.90
N ASP A 102 -2.04 15.10 -18.34
CA ASP A 102 -0.91 15.48 -17.49
C ASP A 102 -1.36 16.32 -16.28
N LEU A 103 -2.30 17.26 -16.47
CA LEU A 103 -2.92 18.00 -15.35
C LEU A 103 -3.63 17.07 -14.36
N MET A 104 -4.38 16.08 -14.85
CA MET A 104 -5.04 15.08 -14.00
C MET A 104 -4.02 14.25 -13.20
N LYS A 105 -2.91 13.88 -13.82
CA LYS A 105 -1.83 13.13 -13.16
C LYS A 105 -1.19 13.97 -12.05
N LEU A 106 -0.87 15.24 -12.32
CA LEU A 106 -0.31 16.17 -11.34
C LEU A 106 -1.24 16.38 -10.14
N GLU A 107 -2.55 16.52 -10.38
CA GLU A 107 -3.53 16.57 -9.29
C GLU A 107 -3.56 15.26 -8.48
N SER A 108 -3.52 14.11 -9.15
CA SER A 108 -3.44 12.82 -8.46
C SER A 108 -2.17 12.71 -7.60
N ASP A 109 -1.05 13.26 -8.05
CA ASP A 109 0.19 13.29 -7.29
C ASP A 109 0.06 14.17 -6.03
N LYS A 110 -0.63 15.32 -6.09
CA LYS A 110 -0.95 16.13 -4.89
C LYS A 110 -1.80 15.34 -3.89
N ASN A 111 -2.86 14.69 -4.38
CA ASN A 111 -3.74 13.88 -3.53
C ASN A 111 -2.99 12.71 -2.88
N ARG A 112 -2.05 12.09 -3.58
CA ARG A 112 -1.17 11.05 -3.02
C ARG A 112 -0.32 11.62 -1.89
N LEU A 113 0.32 12.78 -2.09
CA LEU A 113 1.13 13.43 -1.07
C LEU A 113 0.33 13.80 0.18
N ASP A 114 -0.93 14.21 0.03
CA ASP A 114 -1.84 14.46 1.15
C ASP A 114 -2.24 13.18 1.87
N GLY A 115 -2.55 12.11 1.13
CA GLY A 115 -2.86 10.80 1.70
C GLY A 115 -1.68 10.26 2.52
N ASP A 116 -0.47 10.35 1.98
CA ASP A 116 0.76 9.93 2.67
C ASP A 116 0.98 10.76 3.96
N ALA A 117 0.72 12.07 3.91
CA ALA A 117 0.84 12.94 5.07
C ALA A 117 -0.21 12.65 6.16
N ASP A 118 -1.47 12.47 5.78
CA ASP A 118 -2.54 12.15 6.72
C ASP A 118 -2.30 10.78 7.38
N GLY A 119 -1.83 9.79 6.61
CA GLY A 119 -1.42 8.47 7.12
C GLY A 119 -0.33 8.58 8.19
N ARG A 120 0.72 9.38 7.94
CA ARG A 120 1.78 9.63 8.92
C ARG A 120 1.27 10.37 10.16
N ARG A 121 0.36 11.34 10.00
CA ARG A 121 -0.25 12.04 11.13
C ARG A 121 -1.04 11.09 12.02
N ARG A 122 -1.92 10.27 11.43
CA ARG A 122 -2.70 9.26 12.17
C ARG A 122 -1.80 8.24 12.88
N TYR A 123 -0.69 7.84 12.26
CA TYR A 123 0.29 6.96 12.89
C TYR A 123 0.88 7.58 14.16
N VAL A 124 1.29 8.85 14.12
CA VAL A 124 1.80 9.58 15.29
C VAL A 124 0.71 9.74 16.37
N GLU A 125 -0.49 10.17 15.98
CA GLU A 125 -1.64 10.32 16.90
C GLU A 125 -1.99 9.01 17.62
N PHE A 126 -1.87 7.87 16.93
CA PHE A 126 -2.08 6.56 17.52
C PHE A 126 -1.11 6.32 18.69
N PHE A 127 0.19 6.55 18.46
CA PHE A 127 1.19 6.34 19.50
C PHE A 127 1.07 7.35 20.64
N GLU A 128 0.71 8.60 20.35
CA GLU A 128 0.44 9.63 21.35
C GLU A 128 -0.67 9.21 22.31
N LYS A 129 -1.75 8.60 21.79
CA LYS A 129 -2.82 8.05 22.63
C LYS A 129 -2.32 6.90 23.50
N PHE A 130 -1.45 6.05 22.96
CA PHE A 130 -0.90 4.91 23.68
C PHE A 130 0.00 5.34 24.86
N ILE A 131 0.83 6.37 24.67
CA ILE A 131 1.71 6.91 25.71
C ILE A 131 1.04 7.92 26.65
N ALA A 132 -0.22 8.32 26.38
CA ALA A 132 -0.96 9.20 27.27
C ALA A 132 -1.32 8.51 28.61
N VAL A 133 -1.35 7.18 28.61
CA VAL A 133 -1.59 6.36 29.80
C VAL A 133 -0.26 6.11 30.50
N SER A 134 -0.19 6.40 31.81
CA SER A 134 1.01 6.15 32.60
C SER A 134 1.34 4.64 32.64
N PRO A 135 2.62 4.25 32.47
CA PRO A 135 2.98 2.84 32.46
C PRO A 135 2.86 2.23 33.85
N GLU A 136 2.49 0.96 33.90
CA GLU A 136 2.41 0.15 35.11
C GLU A 136 3.25 -1.13 34.95
N PRO A 137 4.06 -1.50 35.96
CA PRO A 137 4.84 -2.73 35.88
C PRO A 137 3.92 -3.96 35.87
N ALA A 138 4.25 -4.94 35.02
CA ALA A 138 3.54 -6.21 35.01
C ALA A 138 3.69 -6.93 36.36
N GLN A 139 2.58 -7.46 36.88
CA GLN A 139 2.53 -8.15 38.16
C GLN A 139 2.59 -9.66 37.96
N SER A 140 3.40 -10.36 38.75
CA SER A 140 3.40 -11.82 38.73
C SER A 140 2.10 -12.36 39.35
N VAL A 141 1.47 -13.31 38.66
CA VAL A 141 0.26 -14.00 39.10
C VAL A 141 0.65 -15.37 39.64
N THR A 142 0.28 -15.67 40.88
CA THR A 142 0.66 -16.92 41.56
C THR A 142 -0.53 -17.56 42.30
N GLY A 143 -0.33 -18.76 42.83
CA GLY A 143 -1.33 -19.44 43.68
C GLY A 143 -2.62 -19.78 42.93
N ASP A 144 -3.76 -19.55 43.58
CA ASP A 144 -5.07 -19.91 43.03
C ASP A 144 -5.49 -19.01 41.87
N GLU A 145 -5.02 -17.76 41.81
CA GLU A 145 -5.24 -16.90 40.64
C GLU A 145 -4.55 -17.48 39.40
N ALA A 146 -3.30 -17.95 39.53
CA ALA A 146 -2.58 -18.56 38.43
C ALA A 146 -3.29 -19.81 37.89
N LYS A 147 -3.78 -20.69 38.79
CA LYS A 147 -4.56 -21.87 38.41
C LYS A 147 -5.83 -21.49 37.65
N ARG A 148 -6.54 -20.45 38.11
CA ARG A 148 -7.76 -19.95 37.49
C ARG A 148 -7.47 -19.37 36.09
N VAL A 149 -6.43 -18.56 35.94
CA VAL A 149 -6.00 -18.01 34.64
C VAL A 149 -5.60 -19.11 33.68
N TRP A 150 -4.95 -20.16 34.18
CA TRP A 150 -4.63 -21.34 33.37
C TRP A 150 -5.87 -22.07 32.87
N GLU A 151 -6.88 -22.25 33.73
CA GLU A 151 -8.14 -22.85 33.33
C GLU A 151 -8.86 -22.00 32.30
N MET A 152 -8.93 -20.68 32.52
CA MET A 152 -9.51 -19.75 31.54
C MET A 152 -8.78 -19.82 30.20
N GLY A 153 -7.45 -19.86 30.19
CA GLY A 153 -6.66 -20.00 28.97
C GLY A 153 -6.96 -21.31 28.23
N ARG A 154 -7.06 -22.43 28.95
CA ARG A 154 -7.43 -23.73 28.38
C ARG A 154 -8.85 -23.76 27.85
N GLN A 155 -9.80 -23.17 28.58
CA GLN A 155 -11.19 -23.06 28.16
C GLN A 155 -11.30 -22.22 26.88
N ASN A 156 -10.66 -21.04 26.85
CA ASN A 156 -10.62 -20.18 25.68
C ASN A 156 -10.02 -20.90 24.46
N ALA A 157 -8.95 -21.69 24.64
CA ALA A 157 -8.39 -22.52 23.56
C ALA A 157 -9.38 -23.58 23.04
N ARG A 158 -10.13 -24.24 23.94
CA ARG A 158 -11.13 -25.25 23.57
C ARG A 158 -12.32 -24.66 22.83
N GLU A 159 -12.71 -23.45 23.20
CA GLU A 159 -13.85 -22.73 22.60
C GLU A 159 -13.48 -22.03 21.29
N GLY A 160 -12.24 -22.19 20.79
CA GLY A 160 -11.78 -21.57 19.56
C GLY A 160 -11.51 -20.06 19.70
N GLY A 161 -11.30 -19.60 20.94
CA GLY A 161 -11.02 -18.20 21.24
C GLY A 161 -9.74 -17.70 20.60
N HIS A 162 -9.76 -16.41 20.24
CA HIS A 162 -8.62 -15.75 19.63
C HIS A 162 -7.60 -15.36 20.71
N PHE A 163 -6.40 -15.91 20.61
CA PHE A 163 -5.24 -15.44 21.35
C PHE A 163 -4.64 -14.21 20.65
N GLY A 164 -4.16 -13.23 21.40
CA GLY A 164 -3.44 -12.11 20.82
C GLY A 164 -2.17 -12.60 20.10
N PHE A 165 -2.10 -12.40 18.79
CA PHE A 165 -0.97 -12.81 17.94
C PHE A 165 -0.32 -11.60 17.25
N PRO A 166 1.02 -11.55 17.16
CA PRO A 166 1.98 -12.44 17.80
C PRO A 166 2.13 -12.15 19.31
N PRO A 167 2.38 -13.17 20.15
CA PRO A 167 2.70 -12.91 21.54
C PRO A 167 4.03 -12.15 21.65
N PRO A 168 4.23 -11.28 22.68
CA PRO A 168 5.53 -10.73 23.01
C PRO A 168 6.62 -11.81 23.04
N LYS A 169 7.88 -11.45 22.75
CA LYS A 169 9.02 -12.40 22.62
C LYS A 169 9.13 -13.42 23.74
N ASP A 170 8.70 -13.07 24.96
CA ASP A 170 8.83 -13.92 26.14
C ASP A 170 7.54 -14.65 26.53
N SER A 171 6.43 -14.39 25.84
CA SER A 171 5.13 -14.98 26.12
C SER A 171 4.75 -15.99 25.05
N THR A 172 4.05 -17.02 25.47
CA THR A 172 3.52 -18.05 24.58
C THR A 172 2.06 -17.77 24.25
N TYR A 173 1.32 -17.15 25.18
CA TYR A 173 -0.09 -16.79 25.00
C TYR A 173 -0.42 -15.46 25.65
N ILE A 174 -1.36 -14.72 25.05
CA ILE A 174 -1.99 -13.54 25.64
C ILE A 174 -3.47 -13.84 25.85
N LEU A 175 -3.95 -13.70 27.09
CA LEU A 175 -5.37 -13.78 27.45
C LEU A 175 -5.84 -12.41 27.93
N ILE A 176 -6.93 -11.89 27.36
CA ILE A 176 -7.58 -10.68 27.84
C ILE A 176 -8.84 -11.10 28.58
N ALA A 177 -8.90 -10.83 29.88
CA ALA A 177 -10.04 -11.16 30.71
C ALA A 177 -10.12 -10.17 31.87
N GLU A 178 -11.33 -9.79 32.26
CA GLU A 178 -11.58 -9.01 33.49
C GLU A 178 -10.87 -7.65 33.52
N GLY A 179 -10.63 -7.06 32.34
CA GLY A 179 -9.90 -5.79 32.20
C GLY A 179 -8.38 -5.91 32.40
N PHE A 180 -7.85 -7.14 32.38
CA PHE A 180 -6.43 -7.43 32.43
C PHE A 180 -5.99 -8.19 31.20
N GLN A 181 -4.76 -7.90 30.77
CA GLN A 181 -4.00 -8.73 29.87
C GLN A 181 -3.08 -9.64 30.69
N TYR A 182 -3.29 -10.94 30.56
CA TYR A 182 -2.45 -11.98 31.12
C TYR A 182 -1.47 -12.49 30.08
N ASN A 183 -0.18 -12.33 30.35
CA ASN A 183 0.89 -12.90 29.53
C ASN A 183 1.32 -14.22 30.15
N ILE A 184 1.05 -15.29 29.42
CA ILE A 184 1.29 -16.66 29.80
C ILE A 184 2.56 -17.13 29.08
N ARG A 185 3.58 -17.52 29.83
CA ARG A 185 4.85 -18.03 29.31
C ARG A 185 4.86 -19.56 29.25
N GLY A 186 5.69 -20.12 28.37
CA GLY A 186 5.83 -21.57 28.19
C GLY A 186 6.45 -22.29 29.38
N ASP A 187 7.13 -21.56 30.27
CA ASP A 187 7.65 -22.04 31.55
C ASP A 187 6.60 -22.08 32.67
N GLY A 188 5.35 -21.70 32.36
CA GLY A 188 4.24 -21.63 33.33
C GLY A 188 4.18 -20.33 34.11
N THR A 189 5.09 -19.38 33.89
CA THR A 189 5.02 -18.05 34.51
C THR A 189 3.86 -17.26 33.92
N ILE A 190 3.07 -16.63 34.78
CA ILE A 190 1.95 -15.77 34.39
C ILE A 190 2.23 -14.37 34.93
N THR A 191 2.14 -13.38 34.06
CA THR A 191 2.09 -11.97 34.46
C THR A 191 0.77 -11.35 34.05
N ARG A 192 0.29 -10.38 34.81
CA ARG A 192 -0.87 -9.56 34.45
C ARG A 192 -0.49 -8.10 34.35
N GLN A 193 -1.13 -7.40 33.44
CA GLN A 193 -1.13 -5.94 33.35
C GLN A 193 -2.54 -5.47 33.05
N LYS A 194 -2.90 -4.26 33.47
CA LYS A 194 -4.19 -3.69 33.13
C LYS A 194 -4.30 -3.56 31.61
N GLU A 195 -5.44 -3.95 31.05
CA GLU A 195 -5.67 -3.88 29.60
C GLU A 195 -5.49 -2.44 29.09
N GLY A 196 -4.73 -2.29 28.00
CA GLY A 196 -4.42 -0.98 27.43
C GLY A 196 -3.36 -0.17 28.18
N VAL A 197 -2.79 -0.69 29.28
CA VAL A 197 -1.69 -0.05 30.00
C VAL A 197 -0.37 -0.69 29.61
N SER A 198 0.60 0.14 29.23
CA SER A 198 1.94 -0.30 28.84
C SER A 198 2.81 -0.63 30.04
N THR A 199 3.74 -1.58 29.91
CA THR A 199 4.86 -1.69 30.85
C THR A 199 5.83 -0.51 30.68
N PRO A 200 6.68 -0.20 31.68
CA PRO A 200 7.71 0.83 31.53
C PRO A 200 8.64 0.62 30.34
N GLU A 201 9.00 -0.64 30.03
CA GLU A 201 9.85 -1.00 28.90
C GLU A 201 9.13 -0.79 27.57
N GLN A 202 7.86 -1.20 27.48
CA GLN A 202 7.01 -0.96 26.31
C GLN A 202 6.84 0.55 26.08
N TYR A 203 6.56 1.31 27.13
CA TYR A 203 6.43 2.76 27.09
C TYR A 203 7.70 3.43 26.58
N ALA A 204 8.87 3.06 27.12
CA ALA A 204 10.15 3.62 26.70
C ALA A 204 10.44 3.32 25.23
N SER A 205 10.18 2.08 24.79
CA SER A 205 10.31 1.67 23.39
C SER A 205 9.37 2.48 22.49
N THR A 206 8.09 2.58 22.85
CA THR A 206 7.10 3.34 22.09
C THR A 206 7.45 4.83 22.03
N MET A 207 7.93 5.41 23.13
CA MET A 207 8.37 6.81 23.17
C MET A 207 9.56 7.05 22.23
N ALA A 208 10.51 6.11 22.18
CA ALA A 208 11.64 6.19 21.25
C ALA A 208 11.16 6.14 19.79
N THR A 209 10.26 5.21 19.45
CA THR A 209 9.64 5.12 18.12
C THR A 209 8.90 6.41 17.76
N LEU A 210 8.09 6.95 18.68
CA LEU A 210 7.36 8.20 18.47
C LEU A 210 8.30 9.38 18.20
N LYS A 211 9.39 9.49 18.96
CA LYS A 211 10.40 10.55 18.76
C LYS A 211 11.04 10.45 17.38
N THR A 212 11.39 9.24 16.95
CA THR A 212 11.94 8.99 15.61
C THR A 212 10.92 9.33 14.52
N ALA A 213 9.67 8.88 14.65
CA ALA A 213 8.59 9.15 13.70
C ALA A 213 8.32 10.66 13.56
N ARG A 214 8.28 11.40 14.68
CA ARG A 214 8.15 12.87 14.66
C ARG A 214 9.30 13.54 13.93
N ALA A 215 10.55 13.12 14.20
CA ALA A 215 11.72 13.67 13.52
C ALA A 215 11.69 13.39 12.00
N GLN A 216 11.30 12.19 11.59
CA GLN A 216 11.13 11.84 10.18
C GLN A 216 10.03 12.65 9.50
N ASN A 217 8.89 12.85 10.19
CA ASN A 217 7.78 13.64 9.64
C ASN A 217 8.20 15.08 9.31
N VAL A 218 9.05 15.71 10.12
CA VAL A 218 9.57 17.06 9.83
C VAL A 218 10.34 17.09 8.51
N ILE A 219 11.18 16.08 8.26
CA ILE A 219 11.97 15.97 7.01
C ILE A 219 11.03 15.71 5.82
N LEU A 220 10.09 14.78 5.97
CA LEU A 220 9.14 14.41 4.93
C LEU A 220 8.16 15.54 4.58
N ASP A 221 7.77 16.36 5.56
CA ASP A 221 6.90 17.51 5.31
C ASP A 221 7.62 18.63 4.56
N ALA A 222 8.93 18.84 4.80
CA ALA A 222 9.74 19.75 4.02
C ALA A 222 9.88 19.27 2.56
N GLU A 223 10.15 17.99 2.36
CA GLU A 223 10.20 17.38 1.02
C GLU A 223 8.83 17.43 0.32
N ARG A 224 7.73 17.17 1.04
CA ARG A 224 6.36 17.32 0.54
C ARG A 224 6.13 18.74 0.04
N ALA A 225 6.49 19.77 0.82
CA ALA A 225 6.28 21.17 0.45
C ALA A 225 7.04 21.55 -0.82
N LYS A 226 8.26 21.00 -1.00
CA LYS A 226 9.04 21.17 -2.22
C LYS A 226 8.33 20.54 -3.42
N GLN A 227 7.93 19.27 -3.31
CA GLN A 227 7.20 18.57 -4.38
C GLN A 227 5.87 19.25 -4.74
N TYR A 228 5.15 19.75 -3.73
CA TYR A 228 3.95 20.56 -3.94
C TYR A 228 4.21 21.80 -4.79
N SER A 229 5.28 22.53 -4.47
CA SER A 229 5.66 23.75 -5.20
C SER A 229 6.06 23.44 -6.65
N GLU A 230 6.77 22.33 -6.87
CA GLU A 230 7.13 21.85 -8.21
C GLU A 230 5.89 21.46 -9.04
N ILE A 231 4.96 20.71 -8.43
CA ILE A 231 3.71 20.32 -9.06
C ILE A 231 2.87 21.56 -9.40
N ASP A 232 2.72 22.51 -8.47
CA ASP A 232 1.95 23.74 -8.70
C ASP A 232 2.54 24.58 -9.84
N ALA A 233 3.87 24.66 -9.94
CA ALA A 233 4.54 25.31 -11.05
C ALA A 233 4.27 24.61 -12.40
N GLN A 234 4.33 23.27 -12.43
CA GLN A 234 4.03 22.49 -13.64
C GLN A 234 2.56 22.62 -14.06
N MET A 235 1.63 22.54 -13.11
CA MET A 235 0.20 22.74 -13.36
C MET A 235 -0.05 24.14 -13.91
N THR A 236 0.58 25.18 -13.34
CA THR A 236 0.46 26.56 -13.82
C THR A 236 0.96 26.71 -15.25
N SER A 237 2.12 26.12 -15.58
CA SER A 237 2.67 26.12 -16.94
C SER A 237 1.73 25.44 -17.94
N LEU A 238 1.25 24.24 -17.61
CA LEU A 238 0.34 23.48 -18.47
C LEU A 238 -1.00 24.18 -18.66
N LYS A 239 -1.56 24.76 -17.59
CA LYS A 239 -2.78 25.57 -17.66
C LYS A 239 -2.59 26.76 -18.60
N ALA A 240 -1.48 27.49 -18.48
CA ALA A 240 -1.14 28.60 -19.36
C ALA A 240 -1.00 28.16 -20.84
N GLU A 241 -0.33 27.05 -21.11
CA GLU A 241 -0.22 26.47 -22.46
C GLU A 241 -1.57 26.05 -23.05
N LEU A 242 -2.52 25.66 -22.20
CA LEU A 242 -3.88 25.32 -22.59
C LEU A 242 -4.80 26.54 -22.71
N GLY A 243 -4.34 27.73 -22.32
CA GLY A 243 -5.15 28.94 -22.22
C GLY A 243 -6.22 28.86 -21.14
N ILE A 244 -6.02 28.02 -20.12
CA ILE A 244 -6.93 27.81 -18.99
C ILE A 244 -6.37 28.56 -17.78
N THR A 245 -7.21 29.27 -17.04
CA THR A 245 -6.77 30.09 -15.89
C THR A 245 -7.32 29.60 -14.55
N ASP A 246 -8.29 28.69 -14.58
CA ASP A 246 -8.99 28.17 -13.42
C ASP A 246 -9.00 26.63 -13.44
N ASP A 247 -10.02 26.03 -12.84
CA ASP A 247 -10.20 24.59 -12.71
C ASP A 247 -11.11 23.98 -13.79
N SER A 248 -11.49 24.77 -14.80
CA SER A 248 -12.30 24.31 -15.96
C SER A 248 -11.64 23.21 -16.79
N TRP A 249 -10.35 22.97 -16.62
CA TRP A 249 -9.65 21.85 -17.26
C TRP A 249 -10.22 20.48 -16.85
N ARG A 250 -10.81 20.36 -15.65
CA ARG A 250 -11.47 19.12 -15.21
C ARG A 250 -12.75 18.86 -16.01
N ASP A 251 -13.56 19.89 -16.17
CA ASP A 251 -14.80 19.84 -16.96
C ASP A 251 -14.48 19.57 -18.43
N GLU A 252 -13.44 20.20 -18.97
CA GLU A 252 -13.00 19.96 -20.33
C GLU A 252 -12.49 18.53 -20.54
N LEU A 253 -11.71 18.00 -19.60
CA LEU A 253 -11.23 16.62 -19.67
C LEU A 253 -12.42 15.64 -19.65
N GLU A 254 -13.43 15.89 -18.82
CA GLU A 254 -14.62 15.04 -18.72
C GLU A 254 -15.50 15.09 -19.98
N ALA A 255 -15.70 16.29 -20.54
CA ALA A 255 -16.38 16.48 -21.82
C ALA A 255 -15.65 15.81 -22.99
N ARG A 256 -14.32 15.65 -22.92
CA ARG A 256 -13.52 14.98 -23.96
C ARG A 256 -13.33 13.48 -23.73
N LYS A 257 -13.52 12.97 -22.50
CA LYS A 257 -13.58 11.53 -22.22
C LYS A 257 -14.84 10.89 -22.80
N SER A 258 -15.94 11.64 -22.83
CA SER A 258 -17.25 11.19 -23.32
C SER A 258 -17.37 11.07 -24.85
N PHE A 259 -16.34 11.44 -25.63
CA PHE A 259 -16.29 11.21 -27.09
C PHE A 259 -15.64 9.87 -27.50
N SER A 260 -15.53 8.91 -26.57
CA SER A 260 -15.18 7.53 -26.92
C SER A 260 -16.46 6.70 -26.99
N ILE A 261 -16.78 6.23 -28.21
CA ILE A 261 -17.89 5.35 -28.60
C ILE A 261 -19.19 6.11 -28.94
N ALA A 262 -19.19 6.76 -30.11
CA ALA A 262 -20.35 6.70 -31.00
C ALA A 262 -19.83 6.14 -32.34
N VAL A 263 -20.49 5.06 -32.77
CA VAL A 263 -20.22 4.20 -33.93
C VAL A 263 -20.19 4.98 -35.24
#